data_AF-A0A954JD68-F1
#
_entry.id   AF-A0A954JD68-F1
#
_cell.length_a   1.000
_cell.length_b   1.000
_cell.length_c   1.000
_cell.angle_alpha   90.00
_cell.angle_beta   90.00
_cell.angle_gamma   90.00
#
_symmetry.space_group_name_H-M   'P 1'
#
loop_
_entity.id
_entity.type
_entity.pdbx_description
1 polymer ?
#
loop_
_entity_poly.entity_id
_entity_poly.type
_entity_poly.pdbx_seq_one_letter_code
_entity_poly.pdbx_strand_id
1 'polypeptide(L)'
;MPAQLSSLINLYGMDEERALGFLKSDTNPAEYEQRLIKHANLQLRAAGLPSVPLPDNEDLYDIADSLLENYREKARQLQATPTPVDLRIENFLNDYMRDANVDVHLQLPDQFVTLDRHGMGRVLSLPANGNSYQNSLLQSFRVKNGVLHNPRHDRRTTKGTFHVVEGGLPIAGDKKAVPPAVFAKLFQIAMTPPDEYLELPFTSNLPKKARTFVSLYLRPLVCPEVHGVTSHKSMEVRFFAPGSLVSNLDFVESIFGNAGDPLLPVNDAGLDVEHWTGHTGCVVLAPQMLNFTKKGLGLPNVKDATDRQKRDKMCWSTEDELYNDGLPFKITCRDRRGVVVTLIADNYFGYCKKEVKTQLSYATNLYGNVEEEHAGGAIAFRSYSLGESFQANSVQYNGQTFQDVVANYSQF
;
A
#
# COMPACT_ATOMS: atom_id res chain seq x y z
N MET A 1 6.10 -36.31 19.88
CA MET A 1 5.19 -35.14 19.78
C MET A 1 5.00 -34.89 18.29
N PRO A 2 3.78 -34.97 17.75
CA PRO A 2 3.58 -34.72 16.32
C PRO A 2 3.85 -33.23 16.07
N ALA A 3 4.78 -32.93 15.16
CA ALA A 3 4.90 -31.60 14.59
C ALA A 3 3.53 -31.25 14.00
N GLN A 4 2.97 -30.13 14.45
CA GLN A 4 1.68 -29.65 13.97
C GLN A 4 1.71 -29.57 12.45
N LEU A 5 0.89 -30.38 11.79
CA LEU A 5 0.61 -30.33 10.35
C LEU A 5 -0.01 -28.98 9.91
N SER A 6 -0.13 -27.99 10.80
CA SER A 6 -0.50 -26.61 10.48
C SER A 6 0.60 -25.82 9.78
N SER A 7 1.79 -26.41 9.57
CA SER A 7 2.91 -25.75 8.87
C SER A 7 2.85 -25.87 7.34
N LEU A 8 1.79 -26.46 6.78
CA LEU A 8 1.74 -26.84 5.35
C LEU A 8 1.71 -25.66 4.36
N ILE A 9 1.48 -24.44 4.83
CA ILE A 9 1.86 -23.21 4.12
C ILE A 9 2.28 -22.20 5.18
N ASN A 10 3.50 -22.29 5.72
CA ASN A 10 4.07 -21.11 6.36
C ASN A 10 4.35 -20.11 5.23
N LEU A 11 3.40 -19.19 4.97
CA LEU A 11 3.50 -18.09 4.00
C LEU A 11 4.62 -17.15 4.46
N TYR A 12 5.87 -17.59 4.33
CA TYR A 12 7.06 -16.80 4.60
C TYR A 12 7.10 -16.18 6.02
N GLY A 13 6.53 -16.87 7.02
CA GLY A 13 6.49 -16.39 8.42
C GLY A 13 5.35 -15.43 8.74
N MET A 14 4.42 -15.19 7.82
CA MET A 14 3.31 -14.25 8.02
C MET A 14 2.25 -14.80 8.99
N ASP A 15 1.76 -13.95 9.89
CA ASP A 15 0.55 -14.20 10.68
C ASP A 15 -0.66 -14.15 9.74
N GLU A 16 -1.22 -15.31 9.39
CA GLU A 16 -2.31 -15.41 8.41
C GLU A 16 -3.56 -14.59 8.78
N GLU A 17 -3.86 -14.44 10.07
CA GLU A 17 -4.99 -13.63 10.55
C GLU A 17 -4.66 -12.14 10.39
N ARG A 18 -3.50 -11.71 10.89
CA ARG A 18 -3.12 -10.28 10.88
C ARG A 18 -2.72 -9.77 9.53
N ALA A 19 -2.13 -10.60 8.69
CA ALA A 19 -1.59 -10.20 7.40
C ALA A 19 -2.60 -10.42 6.27
N LEU A 20 -3.36 -11.52 6.30
CA LEU A 20 -4.23 -11.94 5.19
C LEU A 20 -5.72 -12.02 5.56
N GLY A 21 -6.06 -11.89 6.85
CA GLY A 21 -7.44 -12.02 7.32
C GLY A 21 -7.99 -13.45 7.26
N PHE A 22 -7.12 -14.46 7.14
CA PHE A 22 -7.54 -15.86 7.20
C PHE A 22 -7.78 -16.23 8.66
N LEU A 23 -9.05 -16.19 9.05
CA LEU A 23 -9.48 -16.52 10.40
C LEU A 23 -9.35 -18.02 10.65
N LYS A 24 -9.03 -18.38 11.89
CA LYS A 24 -9.09 -19.77 12.34
C LYS A 24 -10.54 -20.27 12.27
N SER A 25 -10.72 -21.57 12.06
CA SER A 25 -12.03 -22.19 11.86
C SER A 25 -13.01 -22.02 13.03
N ASP A 26 -12.48 -21.81 14.24
CA ASP A 26 -13.23 -21.58 15.48
C ASP A 26 -13.54 -20.09 15.74
N THR A 27 -12.98 -19.18 14.94
CA THR A 27 -13.19 -17.74 15.12
C THR A 27 -14.51 -17.31 14.49
N ASN A 28 -15.41 -16.77 15.30
CA ASN A 28 -16.66 -16.18 14.82
C ASN A 28 -16.40 -14.87 14.04
N PRO A 29 -16.77 -14.76 12.75
CA PRO A 29 -16.53 -13.55 11.96
C PRO A 29 -17.17 -12.27 12.53
N ALA A 30 -18.35 -12.39 13.15
CA ALA A 30 -19.04 -11.24 13.72
C ALA A 30 -18.31 -10.70 14.96
N GLU A 31 -17.78 -11.59 15.80
CA GLU A 31 -16.96 -11.21 16.95
C GLU A 31 -15.62 -10.60 16.51
N TYR A 32 -15.03 -11.12 15.44
CA TYR A 32 -13.82 -10.54 14.86
C TYR A 32 -14.06 -9.12 14.33
N GLU A 33 -15.18 -8.87 13.63
CA GLU A 33 -15.55 -7.53 13.18
C GLU A 33 -15.72 -6.57 14.37
N GLN A 34 -16.38 -7.00 15.46
CA GLN A 34 -16.49 -6.20 16.68
C GLN A 34 -15.12 -5.90 17.31
N ARG A 35 -14.18 -6.86 17.29
CA ARG A 35 -12.80 -6.63 17.76
C ARG A 35 -12.09 -5.59 16.91
N LEU A 36 -12.23 -5.61 15.59
CA LEU A 36 -11.65 -4.60 14.70
C LEU A 36 -12.27 -3.21 14.95
N ILE A 37 -13.58 -3.13 15.18
CA ILE A 37 -14.25 -1.86 15.55
C ILE A 37 -13.70 -1.32 16.87
N LYS A 38 -13.48 -2.17 17.88
CA LYS A 38 -12.84 -1.77 19.14
C LYS A 38 -11.42 -1.27 18.91
N HIS A 39 -10.63 -2.00 18.12
CA HIS A 39 -9.25 -1.62 17.76
C HIS A 39 -9.20 -0.28 17.03
N ALA A 40 -10.07 -0.05 16.05
CA ALA A 40 -10.19 1.22 15.33
C ALA A 40 -10.47 2.39 16.27
N ASN A 41 -11.40 2.22 17.21
CA ASN A 41 -11.69 3.26 18.21
C ASN A 41 -10.49 3.52 19.13
N LEU A 42 -9.79 2.48 19.60
CA LEU A 42 -8.57 2.63 20.39
C LEU A 42 -7.46 3.34 19.61
N GLN A 43 -7.27 3.06 18.33
CA GLN A 43 -6.27 3.75 17.50
C GLN A 43 -6.61 5.22 17.28
N LEU A 44 -7.88 5.54 16.99
CA LEU A 44 -8.33 6.93 16.87
C LEU A 44 -8.13 7.68 18.19
N ARG A 45 -8.46 7.03 19.32
CA ARG A 45 -8.16 7.56 20.65
C ARG A 45 -6.64 7.60 20.90
N ALA A 46 -5.80 6.69 20.46
CA ALA A 46 -4.36 6.87 20.62
C ALA A 46 -3.86 8.12 19.87
N ALA A 47 -4.42 8.37 18.67
CA ALA A 47 -4.04 9.46 17.77
C ALA A 47 -4.63 10.84 18.12
N GLY A 48 -5.43 10.99 19.18
CA GLY A 48 -6.05 12.29 19.48
C GLY A 48 -7.32 12.59 18.65
N LEU A 49 -7.81 11.62 17.90
CA LEU A 49 -8.91 11.78 16.95
C LEU A 49 -10.27 11.41 17.57
N PRO A 50 -11.38 11.97 17.05
CA PRO A 50 -12.73 11.53 17.41
C PRO A 50 -12.92 10.03 17.17
N SER A 51 -13.53 9.34 18.14
CA SER A 51 -13.88 7.92 18.07
C SER A 51 -15.39 7.74 18.22
N VAL A 52 -15.92 6.61 17.76
CA VAL A 52 -17.33 6.26 17.84
C VAL A 52 -17.64 5.64 19.23
N PRO A 53 -18.72 6.06 19.91
CA PRO A 53 -19.13 5.43 21.18
C PRO A 53 -19.49 3.96 20.98
N LEU A 54 -19.05 3.08 21.89
CA LEU A 54 -19.45 1.68 21.91
C LEU A 54 -20.39 1.42 23.10
N PRO A 55 -21.65 0.98 22.88
CA PRO A 55 -22.67 0.86 23.93
C PRO A 55 -22.27 -0.01 25.13
N ASP A 56 -21.47 -1.06 24.93
CA ASP A 56 -21.17 -2.07 25.95
C ASP A 56 -19.71 -2.02 26.49
N ASN A 57 -18.97 -0.93 26.26
CA ASN A 57 -17.54 -0.85 26.68
C ASN A 57 -17.14 0.49 27.32
N GLU A 58 -18.06 1.28 27.86
CA GLU A 58 -17.72 2.55 28.51
C GLU A 58 -16.65 2.37 29.60
N ASP A 59 -16.77 1.32 30.44
CA ASP A 59 -15.80 1.03 31.51
C ASP A 59 -14.37 0.73 31.00
N LEU A 60 -14.24 0.01 29.88
CA LEU A 60 -12.93 -0.33 29.31
C LEU A 60 -12.24 0.92 28.75
N TYR A 61 -13.00 1.78 28.09
CA TYR A 61 -12.47 3.02 27.52
C TYR A 61 -12.15 4.06 28.58
N ASP A 62 -12.94 4.18 29.64
CA ASP A 62 -12.65 5.08 30.77
C ASP A 62 -11.31 4.71 31.43
N ILE A 63 -11.06 3.42 31.64
CA ILE A 63 -9.78 2.93 32.17
C ILE A 63 -8.63 3.18 31.17
N ALA A 64 -8.85 2.88 29.88
CA ALA A 64 -7.84 3.02 28.84
C ALA A 64 -7.51 4.48 28.52
N ASP A 65 -8.45 5.41 28.69
CA ASP A 65 -8.29 6.82 28.34
C ASP A 65 -7.16 7.46 29.13
N SER A 66 -7.08 7.21 30.45
CA SER A 66 -5.98 7.71 31.28
C SER A 66 -4.60 7.21 30.80
N LEU A 67 -4.52 5.95 30.36
CA LEU A 67 -3.30 5.34 29.82
C LEU A 67 -2.95 5.91 28.44
N LEU A 68 -3.94 6.08 27.56
CA LEU A 68 -3.77 6.64 26.23
C LEU A 68 -3.41 8.14 26.28
N GLU A 69 -3.97 8.90 27.21
CA GLU A 69 -3.59 10.29 27.48
C GLU A 69 -2.15 10.39 27.97
N ASN A 70 -1.76 9.55 28.93
CA ASN A 70 -0.37 9.48 29.39
C ASN A 70 0.58 9.10 28.25
N TYR A 71 0.18 8.13 27.42
CA TYR A 71 0.93 7.73 26.23
C TYR A 71 1.08 8.88 25.23
N ARG A 72 0.02 9.63 24.94
CA ARG A 72 0.06 10.81 24.06
C ARG A 72 1.01 11.89 24.58
N GLU A 73 0.97 12.21 25.88
CA GLU A 73 1.87 13.22 26.45
C GLU A 73 3.35 12.76 26.42
N LYS A 74 3.60 11.47 26.66
CA LYS A 74 4.94 10.88 26.47
C LYS A 74 5.39 10.93 25.00
N ALA A 75 4.48 10.60 24.08
CA ALA A 75 4.75 10.66 22.64
C ALA A 75 5.04 12.09 22.17
N ARG A 76 4.42 13.11 22.76
CA ARG A 76 4.74 14.53 22.49
C ARG A 76 6.12 14.95 23.01
N GLN A 77 6.58 14.35 24.12
CA GLN A 77 7.91 14.64 24.69
C GLN A 77 9.05 13.99 23.91
N LEU A 78 8.79 12.81 23.34
CA LEU A 78 9.69 12.19 22.38
C LEU A 78 9.64 13.03 21.09
N GLN A 79 10.76 13.62 20.67
CA GLN A 79 10.84 14.22 19.33
C GLN A 79 10.33 13.19 18.32
N ALA A 80 9.34 13.57 17.51
CA ALA A 80 8.69 12.70 16.54
C ALA A 80 9.73 12.17 15.56
N THR A 81 10.30 11.01 15.89
CA THR A 81 11.26 10.33 15.03
C THR A 81 10.43 9.56 14.02
N PRO A 82 10.61 9.78 12.70
CA PRO A 82 9.90 9.02 11.68
C PRO A 82 10.12 7.53 11.88
N THR A 83 9.16 6.71 11.44
CA THR A 83 9.38 5.25 11.40
C THR A 83 10.60 4.95 10.52
N PRO A 84 11.35 3.85 10.76
CA PRO A 84 12.59 3.58 10.03
C PRO A 84 12.45 3.62 8.51
N VAL A 85 11.32 3.12 8.00
CA VAL A 85 11.00 3.14 6.56
C VAL A 85 10.65 4.52 6.05
N ASP A 86 9.90 5.33 6.83
CA ASP A 86 9.58 6.71 6.46
C ASP A 86 10.87 7.56 6.44
N LEU A 87 11.79 7.32 7.37
CA LEU A 87 13.12 7.94 7.40
C LEU A 87 13.95 7.61 6.14
N ARG A 88 13.94 6.35 5.69
CA ARG A 88 14.61 5.95 4.43
C ARG A 88 14.05 6.71 3.23
N ILE A 89 12.72 6.88 3.19
CA ILE A 89 12.01 7.62 2.13
C ILE A 89 12.37 9.11 2.16
N GLU A 90 12.29 9.74 3.33
CA GLU A 90 12.59 11.17 3.49
C GLU A 90 14.06 11.48 3.22
N ASN A 91 14.99 10.65 3.70
CA ASN A 91 16.41 10.83 3.40
C ASN A 91 16.66 10.79 1.89
N PHE A 92 16.09 9.80 1.20
CA PHE A 92 16.16 9.72 -0.26
C PHE A 92 15.59 10.97 -0.94
N LEU A 93 14.38 11.40 -0.57
CA LEU A 93 13.72 12.56 -1.19
C LEU A 93 14.57 13.83 -1.01
N ASN A 94 15.06 14.07 0.19
CA ASN A 94 15.83 15.26 0.53
C ASN A 94 17.21 15.28 -0.13
N ASP A 95 17.90 14.13 -0.16
CA ASP A 95 19.16 14.01 -0.88
C ASP A 95 18.94 14.19 -2.39
N TYR A 96 17.87 13.62 -2.96
CA TYR A 96 17.51 13.80 -4.37
C TYR A 96 17.25 15.27 -4.72
N MET A 97 16.51 16.01 -3.88
CA MET A 97 16.28 17.44 -4.10
C MET A 97 17.57 18.26 -4.00
N ARG A 98 18.46 17.91 -3.05
CA ARG A 98 19.78 18.53 -2.92
C ARG A 98 20.64 18.31 -4.15
N ASP A 99 20.72 17.06 -4.65
CA ASP A 99 21.47 16.71 -5.87
C ASP A 99 20.93 17.48 -7.09
N ALA A 100 19.63 17.76 -7.12
CA ALA A 100 18.95 18.53 -8.15
C ALA A 100 19.02 20.06 -7.96
N ASN A 101 19.72 20.56 -6.94
CA ASN A 101 19.76 21.98 -6.56
C ASN A 101 18.38 22.61 -6.32
N VAL A 102 17.45 21.83 -5.76
CA VAL A 102 16.14 22.32 -5.31
C VAL A 102 16.18 22.51 -3.80
N ASP A 103 16.15 23.76 -3.35
CA ASP A 103 16.15 24.11 -1.93
C ASP A 103 14.76 23.89 -1.32
N VAL A 104 14.51 22.66 -0.85
CA VAL A 104 13.27 22.26 -0.22
C VAL A 104 13.52 21.08 0.71
N HIS A 105 12.82 21.06 1.83
CA HIS A 105 12.75 19.89 2.70
C HIS A 105 11.41 19.18 2.47
N LEU A 106 11.44 17.92 2.06
CA LEU A 106 10.27 17.08 1.84
C LEU A 106 10.10 16.14 3.03
N GLN A 107 8.92 16.17 3.63
CA GLN A 107 8.53 15.33 4.77
C GLN A 107 7.21 14.62 4.46
N LEU A 108 7.12 13.35 4.83
CA LEU A 108 5.89 12.59 4.79
C LEU A 108 4.89 13.14 5.82
N PRO A 109 3.61 12.74 5.79
CA PRO A 109 2.64 13.23 6.76
C PRO A 109 3.07 12.82 8.17
N ASP A 110 3.02 13.75 9.11
CA ASP A 110 3.39 13.56 10.52
C ASP A 110 2.25 12.94 11.35
N GLN A 111 0.99 13.16 10.92
CA GLN A 111 -0.21 12.65 11.58
C GLN A 111 -1.01 11.72 10.67
N PHE A 112 -0.97 10.43 10.99
CA PHE A 112 -1.73 9.41 10.29
C PHE A 112 -2.17 8.28 11.23
N VAL A 113 -3.20 7.54 10.83
CA VAL A 113 -3.60 6.27 11.45
C VAL A 113 -2.94 5.13 10.67
N THR A 114 -2.20 4.27 11.36
CA THR A 114 -1.58 3.08 10.77
C THR A 114 -2.55 1.90 10.74
N LEU A 115 -2.72 1.29 9.58
CA LEU A 115 -3.39 -0.01 9.44
C LEU A 115 -2.38 -1.10 9.81
N ASP A 116 -2.36 -1.51 11.08
CA ASP A 116 -1.43 -2.48 11.66
C ASP A 116 -1.93 -3.94 11.58
N ARG A 117 -3.13 -4.15 11.02
CA ARG A 117 -3.79 -5.45 10.90
C ARG A 117 -4.80 -5.47 9.77
N HIS A 118 -4.85 -6.62 9.09
CA HIS A 118 -5.83 -6.94 8.05
C HIS A 118 -7.28 -6.73 8.49
N GLY A 119 -8.02 -5.99 7.66
CA GLY A 119 -9.45 -5.69 7.84
C GLY A 119 -9.72 -4.34 8.48
N MET A 120 -8.70 -3.68 9.06
CA MET A 120 -8.83 -2.32 9.58
C MET A 120 -9.21 -1.33 8.49
N GLY A 121 -8.57 -1.41 7.31
CA GLY A 121 -8.91 -0.55 6.18
C GLY A 121 -10.38 -0.67 5.78
N ARG A 122 -10.91 -1.90 5.80
CA ARG A 122 -12.32 -2.18 5.49
C ARG A 122 -13.27 -1.58 6.52
N VAL A 123 -12.99 -1.78 7.82
CA VAL A 123 -13.79 -1.19 8.90
C VAL A 123 -13.80 0.33 8.81
N LEU A 124 -12.66 0.95 8.50
CA LEU A 124 -12.56 2.40 8.41
C LEU A 124 -13.20 3.01 7.15
N SER A 125 -13.50 2.20 6.13
CA SER A 125 -14.00 2.64 4.82
C SER A 125 -15.49 2.98 4.75
N LEU A 126 -16.23 2.71 5.82
CA LEU A 126 -17.67 2.95 5.95
C LEU A 126 -17.99 3.53 7.35
N PRO A 127 -19.11 4.25 7.52
CA PRO A 127 -19.48 4.79 8.82
C PRO A 127 -19.75 3.65 9.80
N ALA A 128 -19.31 3.80 11.05
CA ALA A 128 -19.43 2.72 12.05
C ALA A 128 -20.87 2.19 12.23
N ASN A 129 -21.86 3.09 12.13
CA ASN A 129 -23.29 2.77 12.24
C ASN A 129 -24.04 3.03 10.92
N GLY A 130 -23.39 2.79 9.78
CA GLY A 130 -23.97 3.10 8.46
C GLY A 130 -23.56 2.12 7.37
N ASN A 131 -24.40 2.03 6.34
CA ASN A 131 -24.18 1.14 5.19
C ASN A 131 -23.73 1.88 3.93
N SER A 132 -23.60 3.21 3.98
CA SER A 132 -23.17 4.01 2.83
C SER A 132 -22.33 5.20 3.27
N TYR A 133 -21.37 5.56 2.42
CA TYR A 133 -20.56 6.79 2.53
C TYR A 133 -20.39 7.39 1.14
N GLN A 134 -20.36 8.72 1.05
CA GLN A 134 -20.18 9.42 -0.21
C GLN A 134 -19.46 10.75 0.00
N ASN A 135 -18.52 11.05 -0.89
CA ASN A 135 -17.96 12.38 -1.08
C ASN A 135 -17.73 12.66 -2.58
N SER A 136 -17.00 13.73 -2.90
CA SER A 136 -16.66 14.08 -4.28
C SER A 136 -15.72 13.09 -4.99
N LEU A 137 -15.06 12.19 -4.26
CA LEU A 137 -14.06 11.24 -4.78
C LEU A 137 -14.59 9.82 -4.94
N LEU A 138 -15.53 9.36 -4.11
CA LEU A 138 -16.11 8.03 -4.22
C LEU A 138 -17.46 7.87 -3.51
N GLN A 139 -18.13 6.77 -3.83
CA GLN A 139 -19.28 6.23 -3.11
C GLN A 139 -18.95 4.83 -2.60
N SER A 140 -19.22 4.55 -1.33
CA SER A 140 -18.98 3.25 -0.69
C SER A 140 -20.27 2.68 -0.13
N PHE A 141 -20.45 1.37 -0.23
CA PHE A 141 -21.63 0.67 0.27
C PHE A 141 -21.25 -0.64 0.95
N ARG A 142 -21.87 -0.92 2.10
CA ARG A 142 -21.92 -2.27 2.67
C ARG A 142 -22.94 -3.08 1.87
N VAL A 143 -22.53 -4.22 1.33
CA VAL A 143 -23.39 -5.12 0.55
C VAL A 143 -23.37 -6.52 1.16
N LYS A 144 -24.35 -7.36 0.79
CA LYS A 144 -24.51 -8.70 1.41
C LYS A 144 -23.26 -9.59 1.30
N ASN A 145 -22.47 -9.42 0.25
CA ASN A 145 -21.29 -10.20 -0.06
C ASN A 145 -19.95 -9.48 0.24
N GLY A 146 -19.98 -8.34 0.94
CA GLY A 146 -18.77 -7.58 1.29
C GLY A 146 -18.96 -6.08 1.18
N VAL A 147 -18.05 -5.42 0.46
CA VAL A 147 -18.04 -3.97 0.27
C VAL A 147 -18.00 -3.61 -1.21
N LEU A 148 -18.69 -2.53 -1.59
CA LEU A 148 -18.68 -1.96 -2.92
C LEU A 148 -18.15 -0.53 -2.85
N HIS A 149 -17.16 -0.21 -3.68
CA HIS A 149 -16.61 1.13 -3.82
C HIS A 149 -16.65 1.58 -5.28
N ASN A 150 -17.34 2.70 -5.54
CA ASN A 150 -17.43 3.35 -6.84
C ASN A 150 -16.62 4.65 -6.78
N PRO A 151 -15.35 4.65 -7.24
CA PRO A 151 -14.54 5.87 -7.32
C PRO A 151 -15.05 6.80 -8.43
N ARG A 152 -14.66 8.08 -8.37
CA ARG A 152 -15.06 9.11 -9.33
C ARG A 152 -14.76 8.73 -10.77
N HIS A 153 -13.62 8.09 -11.02
CA HIS A 153 -13.26 7.53 -12.33
C HIS A 153 -13.46 6.01 -12.34
N ASP A 154 -14.23 5.50 -13.29
CA ASP A 154 -14.60 4.08 -13.40
C ASP A 154 -13.50 3.19 -14.00
N ARG A 155 -12.49 3.81 -14.64
CA ARG A 155 -11.46 3.11 -15.40
C ARG A 155 -10.11 3.82 -15.34
N ARG A 156 -9.06 3.06 -15.62
CA ARG A 156 -7.69 3.56 -15.73
C ARG A 156 -7.42 4.15 -17.11
N THR A 157 -6.70 5.27 -17.16
CA THR A 157 -6.16 5.86 -18.40
C THR A 157 -4.67 5.52 -18.51
N THR A 158 -4.20 5.14 -19.70
CA THR A 158 -2.79 4.78 -19.95
C THR A 158 -2.04 5.81 -20.78
N LYS A 159 -2.73 6.54 -21.66
CA LYS A 159 -2.08 7.50 -22.56
C LYS A 159 -1.68 8.76 -21.80
N GLY A 160 -0.37 8.99 -21.68
CA GLY A 160 0.20 10.21 -21.11
C GLY A 160 0.02 10.35 -19.60
N THR A 161 -0.21 9.24 -18.88
CA THR A 161 -0.47 9.24 -17.44
C THR A 161 0.75 8.89 -16.59
N PHE A 162 1.87 8.46 -17.18
CA PHE A 162 3.08 8.08 -16.45
C PHE A 162 4.19 9.12 -16.64
N HIS A 163 4.44 9.87 -15.57
CA HIS A 163 5.46 10.90 -15.48
C HIS A 163 6.65 10.44 -14.64
N VAL A 164 7.84 10.94 -14.95
CA VAL A 164 9.10 10.55 -14.31
C VAL A 164 9.91 11.80 -14.00
N VAL A 165 10.41 11.90 -12.78
CA VAL A 165 11.26 13.00 -12.34
C VAL A 165 12.65 12.89 -12.97
N GLU A 166 13.18 14.01 -13.45
CA GLU A 166 14.55 14.14 -13.97
C GLU A 166 15.59 14.09 -12.83
N GLY A 167 16.85 13.73 -13.13
CA GLY A 167 17.94 13.68 -12.15
C GLY A 167 18.21 12.29 -11.56
N GLY A 168 17.34 11.31 -11.82
CA GLY A 168 17.50 9.93 -11.38
C GLY A 168 18.03 8.99 -12.47
N LEU A 169 17.49 7.77 -12.51
CA LEU A 169 17.75 6.83 -13.60
C LEU A 169 17.20 7.37 -14.95
N PRO A 170 17.75 6.93 -16.10
CA PRO A 170 17.31 7.38 -17.41
C PRO A 170 15.80 7.23 -17.64
N ILE A 171 15.19 8.28 -18.21
CA ILE A 171 13.75 8.33 -18.48
C ILE A 171 13.46 7.67 -19.83
N ALA A 172 12.65 6.61 -19.83
CA ALA A 172 12.20 5.96 -21.04
C ALA A 172 11.48 6.96 -21.98
N GLY A 173 11.72 6.83 -23.29
CA GLY A 173 11.30 7.81 -24.29
C GLY A 173 9.78 8.04 -24.37
N ASP A 174 8.99 7.05 -23.98
CA ASP A 174 7.53 7.07 -23.97
C ASP A 174 6.91 7.70 -22.70
N LYS A 175 7.74 8.09 -21.72
CA LYS A 175 7.30 8.75 -20.48
C LYS A 175 7.50 10.26 -20.56
N LYS A 176 6.69 10.99 -19.78
CA LYS A 176 6.85 12.44 -19.64
C LYS A 176 7.92 12.76 -18.60
N ALA A 177 8.91 13.55 -18.98
CA ALA A 177 9.98 14.01 -18.09
C ALA A 177 9.54 15.24 -17.29
N VAL A 178 9.73 15.23 -15.98
CA VAL A 178 9.26 16.30 -15.08
C VAL A 178 10.44 16.89 -14.31
N PRO A 179 10.60 18.23 -14.29
CA PRO A 179 11.65 18.87 -13.51
C PRO A 179 11.52 18.56 -12.00
N PRO A 180 12.64 18.42 -11.26
CA PRO A 180 12.62 18.11 -9.82
C PRO A 180 11.84 19.14 -9.00
N ALA A 181 11.98 20.43 -9.32
CA ALA A 181 11.24 21.50 -8.65
C ALA A 181 9.70 21.39 -8.79
N VAL A 182 9.23 20.85 -9.92
CA VAL A 182 7.80 20.60 -10.16
C VAL A 182 7.32 19.42 -9.30
N PHE A 183 8.13 18.35 -9.23
CA PHE A 183 7.84 17.22 -8.35
C PHE A 183 7.80 17.63 -6.87
N ALA A 184 8.75 18.45 -6.41
CA ALA A 184 8.76 18.96 -5.04
C ALA A 184 7.46 19.69 -4.68
N LYS A 185 6.97 20.57 -5.57
CA LYS A 185 5.68 21.26 -5.36
C LYS A 185 4.50 20.29 -5.35
N LEU A 186 4.46 19.32 -6.28
CA LEU A 186 3.43 18.29 -6.30
C LEU A 186 3.45 17.44 -5.01
N PHE A 187 4.63 17.14 -4.48
CA PHE A 187 4.79 16.45 -3.22
C PHE A 187 4.21 17.26 -2.05
N GLN A 188 4.54 18.55 -1.94
CA GLN A 188 3.97 19.43 -0.92
C GLN A 188 2.43 19.52 -1.00
N ILE A 189 1.89 19.59 -2.22
CA ILE A 189 0.44 19.53 -2.47
C ILE A 189 -0.15 18.18 -2.04
N ALA A 190 0.57 17.07 -2.29
CA ALA A 190 0.14 15.73 -1.90
C ALA A 190 0.06 15.58 -0.38
N MET A 191 0.96 16.22 0.37
CA MET A 191 0.96 16.22 1.84
C MET A 191 -0.08 17.16 2.47
N THR A 192 -0.69 18.05 1.67
CA THR A 192 -1.66 19.05 2.15
C THR A 192 -3.01 18.94 1.44
N PRO A 193 -3.71 17.78 1.54
CA PRO A 193 -5.03 17.61 0.92
C PRO A 193 -6.09 18.48 1.62
N PRO A 194 -7.20 18.81 0.93
CA PRO A 194 -8.35 19.45 1.57
C PRO A 194 -8.93 18.64 2.73
N ASP A 195 -9.50 19.32 3.73
CA ASP A 195 -10.15 18.70 4.90
C ASP A 195 -11.21 17.65 4.55
N GLU A 196 -11.95 17.85 3.45
CA GLU A 196 -12.94 16.88 2.95
C GLU A 196 -12.28 15.54 2.58
N TYR A 197 -11.06 15.56 2.06
CA TYR A 197 -10.35 14.35 1.64
C TYR A 197 -9.76 13.61 2.84
N LEU A 198 -9.42 14.33 3.91
CA LEU A 198 -8.93 13.76 5.16
C LEU A 198 -10.04 13.13 6.02
N GLU A 199 -11.31 13.45 5.75
CA GLU A 199 -12.45 12.92 6.52
C GLU A 199 -12.50 11.39 6.47
N LEU A 200 -12.36 10.75 7.63
CA LEU A 200 -12.40 9.30 7.77
C LEU A 200 -13.86 8.80 7.75
N PRO A 201 -14.25 7.92 6.81
CA PRO A 201 -15.63 7.46 6.64
C PRO A 201 -16.23 6.87 7.92
N PHE A 202 -15.43 6.13 8.70
CA PHE A 202 -15.82 5.56 9.99
C PHE A 202 -16.52 6.52 10.94
N THR A 203 -16.08 7.78 10.95
CA THR A 203 -16.55 8.83 11.86
C THR A 203 -17.48 9.83 11.19
N SER A 204 -17.89 9.59 9.93
CA SER A 204 -18.63 10.58 9.12
C SER A 204 -20.00 10.96 9.70
N ASN A 205 -20.59 10.09 10.52
CA ASN A 205 -21.88 10.31 11.17
C ASN A 205 -21.76 10.99 12.55
N LEU A 206 -20.54 11.29 13.01
CA LEU A 206 -20.32 12.00 14.27
C LEU A 206 -20.42 13.52 14.07
N PRO A 207 -20.82 14.30 15.09
CA PRO A 207 -20.78 15.77 15.04
C PRO A 207 -19.37 16.32 14.79
N LYS A 208 -18.35 15.68 15.40
CA LYS A 208 -16.94 15.96 15.15
C LYS A 208 -16.31 14.75 14.47
N LYS A 209 -15.92 14.94 13.21
CA LYS A 209 -15.35 13.88 12.36
C LYS A 209 -13.84 13.84 12.49
N ALA A 210 -13.25 12.66 12.40
CA ALA A 210 -11.80 12.50 12.31
C ALA A 210 -11.31 12.91 10.92
N ARG A 211 -10.24 13.71 10.89
CA ARG A 211 -9.54 14.13 9.67
C ARG A 211 -8.08 13.76 9.82
N THR A 212 -7.60 12.84 8.99
CA THR A 212 -6.24 12.33 9.10
C THR A 212 -5.81 11.63 7.80
N PHE A 213 -4.52 11.44 7.63
CA PHE A 213 -4.03 10.44 6.69
C PHE A 213 -4.21 9.03 7.28
N VAL A 214 -4.26 8.04 6.40
CA VAL A 214 -4.17 6.64 6.77
C VAL A 214 -2.97 6.04 6.05
N SER A 215 -2.22 5.20 6.76
CA SER A 215 -1.02 4.56 6.21
C SER A 215 -1.09 3.05 6.30
N LEU A 216 -0.46 2.37 5.34
CA LEU A 216 -0.31 0.92 5.29
C LEU A 216 1.16 0.58 5.02
N TYR A 217 1.60 -0.52 5.62
CA TYR A 217 2.93 -1.08 5.39
C TYR A 217 2.80 -2.46 4.73
N LEU A 218 3.54 -2.66 3.63
CA LEU A 218 3.50 -3.86 2.81
C LEU A 218 4.90 -4.45 2.66
N ARG A 219 4.99 -5.78 2.53
CA ARG A 219 6.23 -6.52 2.23
C ARG A 219 6.07 -7.40 0.98
N PRO A 220 5.81 -6.81 -0.21
CA PRO A 220 5.51 -7.60 -1.39
C PRO A 220 6.74 -8.39 -1.87
N LEU A 221 6.52 -9.65 -2.24
CA LEU A 221 7.55 -10.61 -2.67
C LEU A 221 8.24 -10.15 -3.97
N VAL A 222 9.57 -10.19 -3.96
CA VAL A 222 10.44 -9.82 -5.10
C VAL A 222 11.22 -11.02 -5.61
N CYS A 223 11.81 -11.80 -4.69
CA CYS A 223 12.55 -13.02 -5.01
C CYS A 223 11.81 -14.21 -4.40
N PRO A 224 11.31 -15.16 -5.21
CA PRO A 224 10.67 -16.37 -4.68
C PRO A 224 11.71 -17.30 -4.06
N GLU A 225 11.28 -18.11 -3.10
CA GLU A 225 12.13 -19.15 -2.53
C GLU A 225 12.38 -20.27 -3.54
N VAL A 226 13.64 -20.73 -3.60
CA VAL A 226 14.03 -21.94 -4.30
C VAL A 226 14.90 -22.76 -3.36
N HIS A 227 14.38 -23.88 -2.88
CA HIS A 227 15.02 -24.70 -1.86
C HIS A 227 16.46 -25.09 -2.24
N GLY A 228 17.41 -24.80 -1.36
CA GLY A 228 18.83 -25.03 -1.57
C GLY A 228 19.54 -24.02 -2.48
N VAL A 229 18.84 -23.00 -2.98
CA VAL A 229 19.39 -21.97 -3.88
C VAL A 229 19.24 -20.56 -3.30
N THR A 230 18.02 -20.14 -2.95
CA THR A 230 17.74 -18.81 -2.38
C THR A 230 16.55 -18.85 -1.43
N SER A 231 16.62 -18.07 -0.35
CA SER A 231 15.46 -17.72 0.46
C SER A 231 14.56 -16.76 -0.31
N HIS A 232 13.29 -16.68 0.11
CA HIS A 232 12.41 -15.62 -0.37
C HIS A 232 12.94 -14.25 0.08
N LYS A 233 12.71 -13.21 -0.73
CA LYS A 233 12.96 -11.82 -0.35
C LYS A 233 11.84 -10.91 -0.83
N SER A 234 11.57 -9.89 -0.05
CA SER A 234 10.56 -8.86 -0.29
C SER A 234 11.22 -7.49 -0.40
N MET A 235 10.52 -6.54 -1.03
CA MET A 235 10.78 -5.12 -0.76
C MET A 235 9.83 -4.66 0.33
N GLU A 236 10.02 -3.44 0.83
CA GLU A 236 9.05 -2.79 1.71
C GLU A 236 8.35 -1.66 0.96
N VAL A 237 7.05 -1.44 1.20
CA VAL A 237 6.29 -0.33 0.60
C VAL A 237 5.45 0.37 1.66
N ARG A 238 5.56 1.70 1.72
CA ARG A 238 4.69 2.57 2.49
C ARG A 238 3.62 3.18 1.61
N PHE A 239 2.36 3.00 2.00
CA PHE A 239 1.22 3.52 1.27
C PHE A 239 0.50 4.55 2.13
N PHE A 240 0.32 5.76 1.62
CA PHE A 240 -0.39 6.85 2.28
C PHE A 240 -1.60 7.28 1.45
N ALA A 241 -2.71 7.50 2.13
CA ALA A 241 -3.91 8.06 1.53
C ALA A 241 -4.63 9.00 2.50
N PRO A 242 -5.26 10.08 2.02
CA PRO A 242 -6.23 10.82 2.81
C PRO A 242 -7.32 9.89 3.36
N GLY A 243 -7.84 10.16 4.57
CA GLY A 243 -8.77 9.27 5.27
C GLY A 243 -9.99 8.82 4.47
N SER A 244 -10.54 9.68 3.61
CA SER A 244 -11.68 9.33 2.75
C SER A 244 -11.35 8.24 1.73
N LEU A 245 -10.07 8.04 1.42
CA LEU A 245 -9.55 7.06 0.45
C LEU A 245 -9.01 5.79 1.13
N VAL A 246 -9.34 5.53 2.39
CA VAL A 246 -8.89 4.33 3.12
C VAL A 246 -9.31 3.01 2.45
N SER A 247 -10.37 3.01 1.64
CA SER A 247 -10.76 1.85 0.83
C SER A 247 -9.66 1.44 -0.16
N ASN A 248 -8.86 2.38 -0.67
CA ASN A 248 -7.72 2.07 -1.53
C ASN A 248 -6.66 1.25 -0.79
N LEU A 249 -6.49 1.49 0.52
CA LEU A 249 -5.57 0.74 1.37
C LEU A 249 -6.13 -0.66 1.69
N ASP A 250 -7.43 -0.81 1.99
CA ASP A 250 -8.10 -2.12 2.09
C ASP A 250 -7.88 -2.96 0.81
N PHE A 251 -7.98 -2.32 -0.35
CA PHE A 251 -7.78 -2.97 -1.64
C PHE A 251 -6.34 -3.50 -1.82
N VAL A 252 -5.30 -2.70 -1.53
CA VAL A 252 -3.91 -3.18 -1.69
C VAL A 252 -3.50 -4.13 -0.57
N GLU A 253 -4.02 -3.95 0.64
CA GLU A 253 -3.87 -4.88 1.77
C GLU A 253 -4.39 -6.27 1.40
N SER A 254 -5.59 -6.35 0.84
CA SER A 254 -6.20 -7.61 0.43
C SER A 254 -5.43 -8.33 -0.70
N ILE A 255 -4.58 -7.62 -1.45
CA ILE A 255 -3.78 -8.20 -2.55
C ILE A 255 -2.39 -8.60 -2.08
N PHE A 256 -1.75 -7.77 -1.26
CA PHE A 256 -0.32 -7.88 -0.94
C PHE A 256 -0.03 -8.20 0.53
N GLY A 257 -1.07 -8.29 1.37
CA GLY A 257 -0.97 -8.56 2.81
C GLY A 257 -0.56 -7.34 3.65
N ASN A 258 -0.88 -7.38 4.93
CA ASN A 258 -0.48 -6.36 5.92
C ASN A 258 0.84 -6.74 6.60
N ALA A 259 1.82 -5.84 6.60
CA ALA A 259 3.14 -6.07 7.23
C ALA A 259 3.26 -5.54 8.67
N GLY A 260 2.13 -5.18 9.29
CA GLY A 260 2.05 -4.70 10.66
C GLY A 260 2.39 -3.22 10.83
N ASP A 261 2.64 -2.83 12.07
CA ASP A 261 3.05 -1.47 12.44
C ASP A 261 4.54 -1.24 12.11
N PRO A 262 4.90 -0.32 11.18
CA PRO A 262 6.28 -0.04 10.81
C PRO A 262 7.12 0.61 11.91
N LEU A 263 6.51 1.06 13.02
CA LEU A 263 7.24 1.57 14.18
C LEU A 263 7.92 0.44 14.97
N LEU A 264 7.38 -0.78 14.90
CA LEU A 264 7.90 -1.91 15.67
C LEU A 264 9.16 -2.47 15.01
N PRO A 265 10.27 -2.67 15.75
CA PRO A 265 11.52 -3.20 15.18
C PRO A 265 11.36 -4.56 14.49
N VAL A 266 10.43 -5.41 14.95
CA VAL A 266 10.14 -6.70 14.32
C VAL A 266 9.63 -6.57 12.88
N ASN A 267 9.09 -5.42 12.52
CA ASN A 267 8.58 -5.12 11.18
C ASN A 267 9.56 -4.25 10.36
N ASP A 268 10.69 -3.80 10.94
CA ASP A 268 11.67 -3.01 10.20
C ASP A 268 12.46 -3.89 9.23
N ALA A 269 12.22 -3.68 7.93
CA ALA A 269 12.93 -4.33 6.84
C ALA A 269 14.45 -4.23 6.96
N GLY A 270 14.96 -3.12 7.50
CA GLY A 270 16.39 -2.86 7.65
C GLY A 270 17.09 -3.79 8.64
N LEU A 271 16.33 -4.40 9.55
CA LEU A 271 16.86 -5.39 10.51
C LEU A 271 16.76 -6.83 9.96
N ASP A 272 15.89 -7.07 8.99
CA ASP A 272 15.69 -8.36 8.32
C ASP A 272 16.45 -8.43 6.98
N VAL A 273 17.77 -8.43 7.08
CA VAL A 273 18.68 -8.47 5.91
C VAL A 273 18.56 -9.76 5.08
N GLU A 274 18.04 -10.83 5.69
CA GLU A 274 17.89 -12.14 5.04
C GLU A 274 16.66 -12.19 4.12
N HIS A 275 15.60 -11.44 4.40
CA HIS A 275 14.37 -11.48 3.60
C HIS A 275 13.98 -10.11 3.02
N TRP A 276 14.82 -9.08 3.17
CA TRP A 276 14.69 -7.80 2.46
C TRP A 276 15.63 -7.72 1.26
N THR A 277 15.16 -7.10 0.17
CA THR A 277 15.97 -6.85 -1.04
C THR A 277 16.82 -5.58 -0.96
N GLY A 278 16.69 -4.77 0.11
CA GLY A 278 17.34 -3.47 0.22
C GLY A 278 16.61 -2.33 -0.48
N HIS A 279 15.37 -2.56 -0.95
CA HIS A 279 14.57 -1.58 -1.68
C HIS A 279 13.35 -1.11 -0.89
N THR A 280 13.08 0.19 -0.97
CA THR A 280 11.96 0.85 -0.27
C THR A 280 11.07 1.57 -1.28
N GLY A 281 9.76 1.34 -1.17
CA GLY A 281 8.74 1.99 -1.97
C GLY A 281 7.88 2.94 -1.16
N CYS A 282 7.40 4.00 -1.79
CA CYS A 282 6.39 4.89 -1.23
C CYS A 282 5.31 5.20 -2.29
N VAL A 283 4.05 5.15 -1.90
CA VAL A 283 2.91 5.55 -2.72
C VAL A 283 2.02 6.50 -1.95
N VAL A 284 1.66 7.62 -2.56
CA VAL A 284 0.75 8.62 -1.98
C VAL A 284 -0.40 8.89 -2.93
N LEU A 285 -1.64 8.76 -2.44
CA LEU A 285 -2.83 9.18 -3.18
C LEU A 285 -3.10 10.66 -2.96
N ALA A 286 -3.17 11.43 -4.05
CA ALA A 286 -3.33 12.88 -4.03
C ALA A 286 -4.16 13.39 -5.22
N PRO A 287 -5.46 13.04 -5.29
CA PRO A 287 -6.33 13.48 -6.39
C PRO A 287 -6.48 15.00 -6.51
N GLN A 288 -6.22 15.75 -5.42
CA GLN A 288 -6.22 17.22 -5.43
C GLN A 288 -5.20 17.83 -6.40
N MET A 289 -4.15 17.09 -6.79
CA MET A 289 -3.12 17.57 -7.72
C MET A 289 -3.70 17.93 -9.11
N LEU A 290 -4.87 17.39 -9.48
CA LEU A 290 -5.54 17.69 -10.74
C LEU A 290 -6.01 19.15 -10.87
N ASN A 291 -6.12 19.87 -9.75
CA ASN A 291 -6.65 21.24 -9.71
C ASN A 291 -5.57 22.33 -9.87
N PHE A 292 -4.30 21.95 -10.06
CA PHE A 292 -3.19 22.89 -10.11
C PHE A 292 -2.76 23.21 -11.53
N THR A 293 -2.47 24.49 -11.80
CA THR A 293 -2.00 24.92 -13.11
C THR A 293 -0.52 24.60 -13.32
N LYS A 294 -0.14 24.37 -14.58
CA LYS A 294 1.26 24.20 -14.99
C LYS A 294 2.12 25.38 -14.54
N LYS A 295 1.60 26.61 -14.68
CA LYS A 295 2.28 27.83 -14.22
C LYS A 295 2.46 27.84 -12.70
N GLY A 296 1.43 27.51 -11.91
CA GLY A 296 1.53 27.44 -10.45
C GLY A 296 2.58 26.44 -9.98
N LEU A 297 2.70 25.32 -10.69
CA LEU A 297 3.73 24.31 -10.46
C LEU A 297 5.13 24.73 -10.95
N GLY A 298 5.28 25.87 -11.60
CA GLY A 298 6.56 26.40 -12.07
C GLY A 298 7.05 25.81 -13.39
N LEU A 299 6.17 25.23 -14.21
CA LEU A 299 6.53 24.86 -15.58
C LEU A 299 6.76 26.13 -16.43
N PRO A 300 7.62 26.06 -17.46
CA PRO A 300 7.93 27.22 -18.30
C PRO A 300 6.77 27.57 -19.26
N ASN A 301 6.75 28.82 -19.73
CA ASN A 301 5.94 29.18 -20.89
C ASN A 301 6.48 28.42 -22.13
N VAL A 302 5.60 28.09 -23.08
CA VAL A 302 5.94 27.38 -24.32
C VAL A 302 7.07 28.05 -25.11
N LYS A 303 7.23 29.38 -25.01
CA LYS A 303 8.31 30.14 -25.66
C LYS A 303 9.69 29.81 -25.09
N ASP A 304 9.76 29.49 -23.80
CA ASP A 304 11.00 29.20 -23.06
C ASP A 304 11.21 27.69 -22.88
N ALA A 305 10.28 26.87 -23.36
CA ALA A 305 10.30 25.42 -23.21
C ALA A 305 11.21 24.75 -24.24
N THR A 306 11.96 23.74 -23.79
CA THR A 306 12.70 22.82 -24.65
C THR A 306 11.77 22.00 -25.54
N ASP A 307 12.29 21.43 -26.62
CA ASP A 307 11.49 20.56 -27.50
C ASP A 307 10.94 19.33 -26.75
N ARG A 308 11.70 18.80 -25.80
CA ARG A 308 11.26 17.71 -24.92
C ARG A 308 10.09 18.14 -24.05
N GLN A 309 10.17 19.32 -23.42
CA GLN A 309 9.08 19.85 -22.60
C GLN A 309 7.82 20.09 -23.43
N LYS A 310 7.95 20.65 -24.64
CA LYS A 310 6.82 20.84 -25.56
C LYS A 310 6.16 19.51 -25.94
N ARG A 311 6.96 18.52 -26.33
CA ARG A 311 6.50 17.16 -26.66
C ARG A 311 5.77 16.48 -25.51
N ASP A 312 6.30 16.61 -24.30
CA ASP A 312 5.76 16.00 -23.09
C ASP A 312 4.61 16.81 -22.46
N LYS A 313 4.28 17.97 -23.06
CA LYS A 313 3.33 18.98 -22.54
C LYS A 313 3.70 19.51 -21.14
N MET A 314 5.00 19.59 -20.85
CA MET A 314 5.59 20.15 -19.63
C MET A 314 5.92 21.63 -19.82
N CYS A 315 4.96 22.37 -20.36
CA CYS A 315 4.97 23.81 -20.55
C CYS A 315 3.52 24.30 -20.72
N TRP A 316 3.31 25.60 -20.57
CA TRP A 316 1.99 26.23 -20.73
C TRP A 316 2.02 27.33 -21.80
N SER A 317 0.91 27.47 -22.52
CA SER A 317 0.66 28.57 -23.45
C SER A 317 -0.21 29.65 -22.80
N THR A 318 -1.24 29.23 -22.06
CA THR A 318 -2.07 30.11 -21.20
C THR A 318 -1.87 29.78 -19.72
N GLU A 319 -2.05 30.78 -18.85
CA GLU A 319 -1.68 30.66 -17.43
C GLU A 319 -2.61 29.73 -16.62
N ASP A 320 -3.81 29.52 -17.11
CA ASP A 320 -4.89 28.71 -16.53
C ASP A 320 -4.81 27.22 -16.91
N GLU A 321 -3.86 26.82 -17.76
CA GLU A 321 -3.69 25.43 -18.15
C GLU A 321 -3.41 24.54 -16.93
N LEU A 322 -4.31 23.60 -16.65
CA LEU A 322 -4.13 22.58 -15.62
C LEU A 322 -2.98 21.64 -15.97
N TYR A 323 -2.28 21.19 -14.94
CA TYR A 323 -1.26 20.15 -15.11
C TYR A 323 -1.89 18.88 -15.66
N ASN A 324 -1.22 18.29 -16.65
CA ASN A 324 -1.73 17.15 -17.41
C ASN A 324 -3.15 17.35 -17.98
N ASP A 325 -3.51 18.58 -18.32
CA ASP A 325 -4.83 18.92 -18.87
C ASP A 325 -5.98 18.58 -17.88
N GLY A 326 -5.69 18.53 -16.57
CA GLY A 326 -6.64 18.14 -15.51
C GLY A 326 -6.94 16.64 -15.47
N LEU A 327 -6.18 15.82 -16.21
CA LEU A 327 -6.40 14.39 -16.31
C LEU A 327 -5.56 13.59 -15.30
N PRO A 328 -6.04 12.42 -14.83
CA PRO A 328 -5.30 11.50 -13.99
C PRO A 328 -3.86 11.23 -14.47
N PHE A 329 -2.92 11.25 -13.52
CA PHE A 329 -1.53 10.86 -13.76
C PHE A 329 -0.93 10.24 -12.52
N LYS A 330 0.22 9.59 -12.71
CA LYS A 330 1.17 9.26 -11.66
C LYS A 330 2.53 9.88 -11.98
N ILE A 331 3.24 10.31 -10.95
CA ILE A 331 4.59 10.83 -11.06
C ILE A 331 5.50 10.09 -10.10
N THR A 332 6.61 9.57 -10.62
CA THR A 332 7.51 8.72 -9.84
C THR A 332 8.93 9.28 -9.83
N CYS A 333 9.50 9.43 -8.64
CA CYS A 333 10.89 9.77 -8.35
C CYS A 333 11.65 8.51 -7.91
N ARG A 334 12.80 8.21 -8.53
CA ARG A 334 13.64 7.05 -8.21
C ARG A 334 15.04 7.21 -8.77
N ASP A 335 16.01 6.51 -8.18
CA ASP A 335 17.32 6.33 -8.77
C ASP A 335 17.99 5.01 -8.33
N ARG A 336 19.32 4.94 -8.37
CA ARG A 336 20.12 3.76 -8.01
C ARG A 336 20.23 3.49 -6.50
N ARG A 337 19.73 4.39 -5.64
CA ARG A 337 19.78 4.25 -4.16
C ARG A 337 18.77 3.22 -3.62
N GLY A 338 17.92 2.66 -4.49
CA GLY A 338 16.96 1.62 -4.12
C GLY A 338 15.65 2.13 -3.51
N VAL A 339 15.38 3.44 -3.60
CA VAL A 339 14.13 4.05 -3.13
C VAL A 339 13.32 4.59 -4.31
N VAL A 340 12.02 4.28 -4.31
CA VAL A 340 11.06 4.75 -5.32
C VAL A 340 9.84 5.38 -4.66
N VAL A 341 9.50 6.61 -5.04
CA VAL A 341 8.36 7.37 -4.51
C VAL A 341 7.41 7.73 -5.65
N THR A 342 6.14 7.38 -5.52
CA THR A 342 5.10 7.68 -6.51
C THR A 342 3.94 8.45 -5.90
N LEU A 343 3.55 9.56 -6.54
CA LEU A 343 2.31 10.27 -6.26
C LEU A 343 1.28 9.92 -7.33
N ILE A 344 0.03 9.62 -6.92
CA ILE A 344 -1.07 9.25 -7.83
C ILE A 344 -2.19 10.29 -7.72
N ALA A 345 -2.49 10.96 -8.84
CA ALA A 345 -3.54 11.98 -8.94
C ALA A 345 -4.92 11.40 -9.28
N ASP A 346 -5.28 10.26 -8.69
CA ASP A 346 -6.53 9.55 -8.89
C ASP A 346 -6.73 8.55 -7.74
N ASN A 347 -7.98 8.14 -7.49
CA ASN A 347 -8.33 7.13 -6.52
C ASN A 347 -8.90 5.85 -7.14
N TYR A 348 -8.90 5.69 -8.47
CA TYR A 348 -9.23 4.40 -9.08
C TYR A 348 -8.25 3.29 -8.63
N PHE A 349 -8.79 2.24 -8.01
CA PHE A 349 -8.05 1.12 -7.40
C PHE A 349 -6.99 0.48 -8.30
N GLY A 350 -7.24 0.43 -9.62
CA GLY A 350 -6.31 -0.15 -10.58
C GLY A 350 -4.95 0.56 -10.64
N TYR A 351 -4.87 1.87 -10.33
CA TYR A 351 -3.58 2.57 -10.21
C TYR A 351 -2.78 2.06 -9.01
N CYS A 352 -3.43 1.81 -7.87
CA CYS A 352 -2.78 1.31 -6.65
C CYS A 352 -2.13 -0.06 -6.89
N LYS A 353 -2.89 -1.03 -7.43
CA LYS A 353 -2.38 -2.36 -7.79
C LYS A 353 -1.21 -2.29 -8.78
N LYS A 354 -1.35 -1.48 -9.83
CA LYS A 354 -0.30 -1.38 -10.86
C LYS A 354 0.92 -0.59 -10.38
N GLU A 355 0.78 0.21 -9.33
CA GLU A 355 1.93 0.91 -8.75
C GLU A 355 2.77 -0.02 -7.89
N VAL A 356 2.17 -0.88 -7.05
CA VAL A 356 2.92 -1.92 -6.34
C VAL A 356 3.67 -2.81 -7.36
N LYS A 357 3.01 -3.18 -8.47
CA LYS A 357 3.66 -3.87 -9.60
C LYS A 357 4.87 -3.10 -10.18
N THR A 358 4.74 -1.79 -10.34
CA THR A 358 5.81 -0.93 -10.88
C THR A 358 7.00 -0.88 -9.93
N GLN A 359 6.75 -0.78 -8.62
CA GLN A 359 7.80 -0.74 -7.61
C GLN A 359 8.48 -2.12 -7.44
N LEU A 360 7.73 -3.22 -7.56
CA LEU A 360 8.29 -4.57 -7.66
C LEU A 360 9.23 -4.69 -8.87
N SER A 361 8.80 -4.24 -10.05
CA SER A 361 9.65 -4.25 -11.24
C SER A 361 10.91 -3.40 -11.07
N TYR A 362 10.83 -2.28 -10.35
CA TYR A 362 12.00 -1.48 -10.00
C TYR A 362 12.96 -2.24 -9.06
N ALA A 363 12.42 -2.90 -8.02
CA ALA A 363 13.21 -3.68 -7.08
C ALA A 363 13.86 -4.90 -7.76
N THR A 364 13.15 -5.63 -8.63
CA THR A 364 13.74 -6.77 -9.37
C THR A 364 14.87 -6.32 -10.28
N ASN A 365 14.72 -5.18 -10.97
CA ASN A 365 15.75 -4.63 -11.85
C ASN A 365 17.04 -4.24 -11.11
N LEU A 366 16.93 -3.75 -9.87
CA LEU A 366 18.11 -3.36 -9.07
C LEU A 366 18.69 -4.54 -8.26
N TYR A 367 17.86 -5.48 -7.83
CA TYR A 367 18.29 -6.66 -7.08
C TYR A 367 19.08 -7.65 -7.95
N GLY A 368 18.62 -7.90 -9.18
CA GLY A 368 19.23 -8.85 -10.11
C GLY A 368 18.83 -10.31 -9.88
N ASN A 369 19.03 -11.16 -10.89
CA ASN A 369 18.70 -12.60 -10.90
C ASN A 369 17.21 -12.94 -10.64
N VAL A 370 16.32 -11.97 -10.76
CA VAL A 370 14.87 -12.12 -10.62
C VAL A 370 14.17 -11.20 -11.62
N GLU A 371 12.95 -11.57 -12.00
CA GLU A 371 12.15 -10.84 -12.99
C GLU A 371 10.75 -10.58 -12.44
N GLU A 372 10.20 -9.42 -12.77
CA GLU A 372 8.79 -9.11 -12.53
C GLU A 372 8.05 -9.30 -13.85
N GLU A 373 7.05 -10.17 -13.86
CA GLU A 373 6.36 -10.53 -15.10
C GLU A 373 4.89 -10.14 -15.08
N HIS A 374 4.36 -9.79 -16.25
CA HIS A 374 2.91 -9.71 -16.46
C HIS A 374 2.42 -10.97 -17.16
N ALA A 375 2.49 -12.09 -16.44
CA ALA A 375 2.18 -13.41 -16.95
C ALA A 375 1.09 -14.12 -16.12
N GLY A 376 0.39 -15.05 -16.75
CA GLY A 376 -0.38 -16.09 -16.07
C GLY A 376 0.38 -17.42 -16.09
N GLY A 377 -0.09 -18.40 -15.33
CA GLY A 377 0.52 -19.74 -15.31
C GLY A 377 -0.39 -20.76 -14.66
N ALA A 378 -0.15 -22.05 -14.94
CA ALA A 378 -0.84 -23.16 -14.30
C ALA A 378 0.08 -24.39 -14.27
N ILE A 379 -0.05 -25.19 -13.21
CA ILE A 379 0.48 -26.56 -13.16
C ILE A 379 -0.69 -27.48 -13.53
N ALA A 380 -0.65 -28.08 -14.72
CA ALA A 380 -1.72 -28.93 -15.23
C ALA A 380 -1.34 -30.41 -15.15
N PHE A 381 -2.13 -31.19 -14.43
CA PHE A 381 -2.03 -32.65 -14.39
C PHE A 381 -2.94 -33.25 -15.46
N ARG A 382 -2.47 -34.31 -16.13
CA ARG A 382 -3.29 -35.03 -17.11
C ARG A 382 -4.39 -35.79 -16.38
N SER A 383 -5.62 -35.60 -16.84
CA SER A 383 -6.79 -36.34 -16.38
C SER A 383 -7.33 -37.23 -17.50
N TYR A 384 -7.91 -38.36 -17.11
CA TYR A 384 -8.41 -39.37 -18.04
C TYR A 384 -9.87 -39.71 -17.72
N SER A 385 -10.70 -39.93 -18.74
CA SER A 385 -11.99 -40.59 -18.57
C SER A 385 -11.75 -42.10 -18.51
N LEU A 386 -11.99 -42.69 -17.34
CA LEU A 386 -11.62 -44.08 -17.06
C LEU A 386 -12.69 -45.11 -17.47
N GLY A 387 -13.82 -44.66 -18.02
CA GLY A 387 -14.95 -45.53 -18.38
C GLY A 387 -15.68 -46.10 -17.15
N GLU A 388 -16.43 -47.18 -17.35
CA GLU A 388 -17.20 -47.86 -16.28
C GLU A 388 -16.33 -48.74 -15.38
N SER A 389 -15.20 -49.23 -15.89
CA SER A 389 -14.27 -50.06 -15.13
C SER A 389 -12.83 -49.67 -15.44
N PHE A 390 -12.04 -49.49 -14.38
CA PHE A 390 -10.63 -49.22 -14.46
C PHE A 390 -9.90 -50.01 -13.38
N GLN A 391 -8.93 -50.81 -13.80
CA GLN A 391 -8.02 -51.49 -12.90
C GLN A 391 -6.74 -50.68 -12.80
N ALA A 392 -6.56 -50.00 -11.67
CA ALA A 392 -5.33 -49.29 -11.38
C ALA A 392 -4.18 -50.30 -11.26
N ASN A 393 -3.13 -50.13 -12.08
CA ASN A 393 -1.84 -50.75 -11.79
C ASN A 393 -1.12 -49.84 -10.79
N SER A 394 -0.97 -50.30 -9.55
CA SER A 394 -0.37 -49.54 -8.46
C SER A 394 1.16 -49.42 -8.55
N VAL A 395 1.80 -50.10 -9.50
CA VAL A 395 3.22 -49.92 -9.79
C VAL A 395 3.38 -48.59 -10.51
N GLN A 396 3.86 -47.58 -9.79
CA GLN A 396 4.26 -46.32 -10.41
C GLN A 396 5.36 -46.57 -11.46
N TYR A 397 5.44 -45.73 -12.47
CA TYR A 397 6.44 -45.86 -13.56
C TYR A 397 7.91 -45.90 -13.08
N ASN A 398 8.17 -45.53 -11.82
CA ASN A 398 9.49 -45.56 -11.18
C ASN A 398 9.78 -46.86 -10.40
N GLY A 399 8.87 -47.85 -10.44
CA GLY A 399 9.02 -49.13 -9.74
C GLY A 399 8.83 -49.06 -8.22
N GLN A 400 8.44 -47.92 -7.66
CA GLN A 400 8.16 -47.79 -6.22
C GLN A 400 6.91 -48.58 -5.84
N THR A 401 7.01 -49.28 -4.72
CA THR A 401 5.92 -50.00 -4.08
C THR A 401 5.26 -49.15 -3.00
N PHE A 402 4.11 -49.59 -2.51
CA PHE A 402 3.48 -48.99 -1.34
C PHE A 402 4.40 -49.03 -0.10
N GLN A 403 5.20 -50.10 0.07
CA GLN A 403 6.14 -50.21 1.18
C GLN A 403 7.23 -49.13 1.12
N ASP A 404 7.72 -48.82 -0.08
CA ASP A 404 8.71 -47.75 -0.28
C ASP A 404 8.13 -46.38 0.11
N VAL A 405 6.87 -46.11 -0.24
CA VAL A 405 6.17 -44.88 0.16
C VAL A 405 6.03 -44.81 1.68
N VAL A 406 5.58 -45.88 2.33
CA VAL A 406 5.47 -45.93 3.80
C VAL A 406 6.82 -45.72 4.48
N ALA A 407 7.90 -46.32 3.96
CA ALA A 407 9.24 -46.15 4.50
C ALA A 407 9.76 -44.71 4.31
N ASN A 408 9.57 -44.12 3.14
CA ASN A 408 10.04 -42.77 2.82
C ASN A 408 9.25 -41.66 3.51
N TYR A 409 7.99 -41.92 3.86
CA TYR A 409 7.05 -40.95 4.42
C TYR A 409 6.50 -41.38 5.78
N SER A 410 7.24 -42.18 6.56
CA SER A 410 6.78 -42.78 7.84
C SER A 410 6.37 -41.80 8.95
N GLN A 411 6.59 -40.50 8.72
CA GLN A 411 6.24 -39.39 9.59
C GLN A 411 4.84 -38.81 9.31
N PHE A 412 4.23 -39.18 8.18
CA PHE A 412 2.81 -39.01 7.89
C PHE A 412 2.07 -40.27 8.34
#